data_AF-A0A6A6TP37-F1
#
_entry.id   AF-A0A6A6TP37-F1
#
_cell.length_a   1.000
_cell.length_b   1.000
_cell.length_c   1.000
_cell.angle_alpha   90.00
_cell.angle_beta   90.00
_cell.angle_gamma   90.00
#
_symmetry.space_group_name_H-M   'P 1'
#
loop_
_entity.id
_entity.type
_entity.pdbx_description
1 polymer ?
#
loop_
_entity_poly.entity_id
_entity_poly.type
_entity_poly.pdbx_seq_one_letter_code
_entity_poly.pdbx_strand_id
1 'polypeptide(L)'
;MPGTPVPMKRPIPEVPVLEPQGYLAPNPAKTSRQDFTDFFLQFRCAPDAHPQYRGLFETHQKLVKLCFDHPAMEPNRNQTFDTPANSKNKVYFMWDYLLRTFQHIAAQLSPQHPTFSEMWMDVTTRTLMAHELMLDETGKLEAGNRSIGYNDDHGVEFTDEIKTLAKELEGLLVSNEDGCRACGKDEKDDGSDLLQCSRCKKAKYCSRECQKRDWKMHKATCK
;
A
#
# COMPACT_ATOMS: atom_id res chain seq x y z
N MET A 1 -20.50 10.73 -40.67
CA MET A 1 -20.34 11.59 -39.48
C MET A 1 -18.88 11.49 -39.05
N PRO A 2 -18.05 12.54 -39.19
CA PRO A 2 -16.70 12.51 -38.64
C PRO A 2 -16.79 12.52 -37.11
N GLY A 3 -16.18 11.52 -36.46
CA GLY A 3 -16.22 11.33 -35.02
C GLY A 3 -15.60 12.51 -34.27
N THR A 4 -16.26 12.95 -33.21
CA THR A 4 -15.74 13.93 -32.27
C THR A 4 -14.42 13.42 -31.66
N PRO A 5 -13.36 14.24 -31.60
CA PRO A 5 -12.11 13.85 -30.96
C PRO A 5 -12.34 13.56 -29.48
N VAL A 6 -11.91 12.39 -29.01
CA VAL A 6 -11.83 12.10 -27.58
C VAL A 6 -10.78 13.05 -26.98
N PRO A 7 -11.12 13.86 -25.96
CA PRO A 7 -10.14 14.76 -25.35
C PRO A 7 -9.01 13.92 -24.75
N MET A 8 -7.79 14.10 -25.25
CA MET A 8 -6.60 13.53 -24.62
C MET A 8 -6.51 14.11 -23.21
N LYS A 9 -6.67 13.26 -22.18
CA LYS A 9 -6.41 13.65 -20.80
C LYS A 9 -4.98 14.22 -20.74
N ARG A 10 -4.85 15.48 -20.30
CA ARG A 10 -3.53 16.09 -20.06
C ARG A 10 -2.77 15.16 -19.08
N PRO A 11 -1.47 14.88 -19.31
CA PRO A 11 -0.68 14.11 -18.36
C PRO A 11 -0.79 14.79 -17.00
N ILE A 12 -1.31 14.07 -16.01
CA ILE A 12 -1.39 14.59 -14.66
C ILE A 12 0.07 14.65 -14.16
N PRO A 13 0.56 15.81 -13.65
CA PRO A 13 1.94 15.93 -13.23
C PRO A 13 2.26 14.86 -12.19
N GLU A 14 3.35 14.12 -12.39
CA GLU A 14 3.85 13.19 -11.40
C GLU A 14 4.28 13.98 -10.15
N VAL A 15 3.61 13.76 -9.01
CA VAL A 15 3.97 14.43 -7.75
C VAL A 15 4.55 13.38 -6.80
N PRO A 16 5.85 13.47 -6.45
CA PRO A 16 6.41 12.59 -5.44
C PRO A 16 5.79 12.89 -4.07
N VAL A 17 5.41 11.84 -3.34
CA VAL A 17 4.95 11.96 -1.95
C VAL A 17 6.18 12.11 -1.06
N LEU A 18 6.57 13.35 -0.75
CA LEU A 18 7.79 13.65 0.02
C LEU A 18 7.57 13.67 1.55
N GLU A 19 6.35 14.00 1.98
CA GLU A 19 5.92 14.07 3.38
C GLU A 19 4.43 13.70 3.46
N PRO A 20 3.88 13.38 4.65
CA PRO A 20 2.45 13.14 4.81
C PRO A 20 1.63 14.35 4.35
N GLN A 21 0.81 14.18 3.31
CA GLN A 21 0.02 15.29 2.74
C GLN A 21 -1.44 15.34 3.23
N GLY A 22 -1.81 14.45 4.16
CA GLY A 22 -3.22 14.21 4.49
C GLY A 22 -3.96 13.53 3.34
N TYR A 23 -5.26 13.26 3.53
CA TYR A 23 -6.05 12.57 2.51
C TYR A 23 -6.31 13.48 1.32
N LEU A 24 -5.69 13.14 0.19
CA LEU A 24 -5.98 13.72 -1.11
C LEU A 24 -6.81 12.72 -1.91
N ALA A 25 -8.03 13.10 -2.27
CA ALA A 25 -8.90 12.28 -3.10
C ALA A 25 -9.83 13.15 -3.96
N PRO A 26 -10.17 12.72 -5.19
CA PRO A 26 -11.27 13.31 -5.96
C PRO A 26 -12.60 13.20 -5.21
N ASN A 27 -13.61 13.98 -5.61
CA ASN A 27 -14.95 13.86 -5.04
C ASN A 27 -15.56 12.50 -5.44
N PRO A 28 -15.84 11.58 -4.50
CA PRO A 28 -16.25 10.21 -4.82
C PRO A 28 -17.67 10.13 -5.40
N ALA A 29 -18.53 11.12 -5.11
CA ALA A 29 -19.87 11.21 -5.68
C ALA A 29 -19.87 11.66 -7.15
N LYS A 30 -18.78 12.27 -7.62
CA LYS A 30 -18.67 12.86 -8.97
C LYS A 30 -17.61 12.22 -9.86
N THR A 31 -16.80 11.31 -9.32
CA THR A 31 -15.66 10.71 -10.01
C THR A 31 -15.91 9.23 -10.22
N SER A 32 -15.69 8.73 -11.45
CA SER A 32 -15.78 7.30 -11.75
C SER A 32 -14.73 6.50 -10.96
N ARG A 33 -14.95 5.21 -10.73
CA ARG A 33 -13.92 4.35 -10.11
C ARG A 33 -12.64 4.29 -10.95
N GLN A 34 -12.76 4.35 -12.28
CA GLN A 34 -11.62 4.48 -13.19
C GLN A 34 -10.81 5.73 -12.87
N ASP A 35 -11.43 6.91 -12.97
CA ASP A 35 -10.71 8.18 -12.78
C ASP A 35 -10.19 8.33 -11.34
N PHE A 36 -10.92 7.80 -10.37
CA PHE A 36 -10.51 7.78 -8.97
C PHE A 36 -9.31 6.86 -8.76
N THR A 37 -9.27 5.68 -9.41
CA THR A 37 -8.10 4.79 -9.37
C THR A 37 -6.91 5.42 -10.07
N ASP A 38 -7.09 5.95 -11.29
CA ASP A 38 -6.04 6.62 -12.06
C ASP A 38 -5.36 7.74 -11.26
N PHE A 39 -6.16 8.51 -10.51
CA PHE A 39 -5.64 9.56 -9.63
C PHE A 39 -4.63 9.03 -8.61
N PHE A 40 -4.84 7.85 -8.01
CA PHE A 40 -3.88 7.28 -7.07
C PHE A 40 -2.71 6.56 -7.76
N LEU A 41 -2.92 6.00 -8.95
CA LEU A 41 -1.86 5.35 -9.74
C LEU A 41 -0.83 6.36 -10.30
N GLN A 42 -1.15 7.65 -10.32
CA GLN A 42 -0.19 8.69 -10.72
C GLN A 42 0.80 9.08 -9.61
N PHE A 43 0.54 8.69 -8.36
CA PHE A 43 1.41 9.06 -7.24
C PHE A 43 2.77 8.39 -7.42
N ARG A 44 3.84 9.06 -7.00
CA ARG A 44 5.20 8.53 -7.04
C ARG A 44 5.77 8.44 -5.63
N CYS A 45 6.49 7.36 -5.37
CA CYS A 45 7.19 7.18 -4.10
C CYS A 45 8.31 8.23 -3.96
N ALA A 46 8.57 8.72 -2.75
CA ALA A 46 9.68 9.64 -2.50
C ALA A 46 11.00 9.01 -2.98
N PRO A 47 11.90 9.76 -3.64
CA PRO A 47 13.20 9.23 -4.06
C PRO A 47 14.04 8.68 -2.89
N ASP A 48 13.95 9.33 -1.73
CA ASP A 48 14.66 9.00 -0.49
C ASP A 48 13.83 8.15 0.50
N ALA A 49 12.71 7.57 0.04
CA ALA A 49 11.84 6.77 0.88
C ALA A 49 12.57 5.56 1.50
N HIS A 50 12.21 5.24 2.74
CA HIS A 50 12.59 4.03 3.44
C HIS A 50 12.24 2.80 2.59
N PRO A 51 13.11 1.76 2.52
CA PRO A 51 12.84 0.57 1.70
C PRO A 51 11.49 -0.10 1.98
N GLN A 52 11.10 -0.24 3.26
CA GLN A 52 9.77 -0.76 3.62
C GLN A 52 8.62 0.15 3.16
N TYR A 53 8.74 1.48 3.27
CA TYR A 53 7.71 2.39 2.75
C TYR A 53 7.60 2.23 1.23
N ARG A 54 8.74 2.20 0.53
CA ARG A 54 8.80 2.03 -0.92
C ARG A 54 8.11 0.74 -1.35
N GLY A 55 8.46 -0.37 -0.72
CA GLY A 55 7.83 -1.66 -1.00
C GLY A 55 6.32 -1.63 -0.74
N LEU A 56 5.88 -1.12 0.41
CA LEU A 56 4.45 -0.99 0.72
C LEU A 56 3.73 -0.13 -0.33
N PHE A 57 4.29 1.03 -0.67
CA PHE A 57 3.74 1.96 -1.64
C PHE A 57 3.61 1.32 -3.02
N GLU A 58 4.71 0.81 -3.57
CA GLU A 58 4.78 0.30 -4.94
C GLU A 58 3.98 -1.00 -5.09
N THR A 59 4.06 -1.92 -4.13
CA THR A 59 3.33 -3.20 -4.18
C THR A 59 1.82 -2.98 -4.05
N HIS A 60 1.35 -2.10 -3.14
CA HIS A 60 -0.08 -1.79 -3.07
C HIS A 60 -0.57 -1.09 -4.33
N GLN A 61 0.17 -0.12 -4.88
CA GLN A 61 -0.22 0.57 -6.11
C GLN A 61 -0.36 -0.40 -7.29
N LYS A 62 0.58 -1.35 -7.43
CA LYS A 62 0.52 -2.43 -8.43
C LYS A 62 -0.66 -3.38 -8.21
N LEU A 63 -0.91 -3.83 -6.98
CA LEU A 63 -2.06 -4.70 -6.68
C LEU A 63 -3.39 -4.00 -6.95
N VAL A 64 -3.53 -2.72 -6.58
CA VAL A 64 -4.70 -1.90 -6.93
C VAL A 64 -4.92 -1.90 -8.44
N LYS A 65 -3.87 -1.66 -9.23
CA LYS A 65 -3.96 -1.68 -10.69
C LYS A 65 -4.38 -3.06 -11.21
N LEU A 66 -3.76 -4.13 -10.74
CA LEU A 66 -4.07 -5.49 -11.20
C LEU A 66 -5.50 -5.91 -10.86
N CYS A 67 -5.97 -5.64 -9.64
CA CYS A 67 -7.36 -5.89 -9.27
C CYS A 67 -8.33 -5.03 -10.08
N PHE A 68 -7.97 -3.77 -10.37
CA PHE A 68 -8.79 -2.90 -11.18
C PHE A 68 -8.87 -3.36 -12.66
N ASP A 69 -7.76 -3.82 -13.22
CA ASP A 69 -7.67 -4.29 -14.61
C ASP A 69 -8.25 -5.69 -14.82
N HIS A 70 -8.53 -6.42 -13.74
CA HIS A 70 -9.12 -7.75 -13.78
C HIS A 70 -10.50 -7.75 -14.49
N PRO A 71 -10.84 -8.80 -15.27
CA PRO A 71 -12.14 -8.87 -15.98
C PRO A 71 -13.37 -8.77 -15.07
N ALA A 72 -13.31 -9.34 -13.86
CA ALA A 72 -14.41 -9.25 -12.88
C ALA A 72 -14.69 -7.83 -12.38
N MET A 73 -13.80 -6.86 -12.62
CA MET A 73 -14.01 -5.46 -12.25
C MET A 73 -14.80 -4.68 -13.32
N GLU A 74 -14.91 -5.20 -14.55
CA GLU A 74 -15.52 -4.51 -15.70
C GLU A 74 -16.92 -3.92 -15.41
N PRO A 75 -17.86 -4.62 -14.73
CA PRO A 75 -19.17 -4.06 -14.44
C PRO A 75 -19.16 -2.78 -13.58
N ASN A 76 -18.07 -2.54 -12.84
CA ASN A 76 -18.00 -1.52 -11.80
C ASN A 76 -17.22 -0.26 -12.20
N ARG A 77 -16.38 -0.32 -13.24
CA ARG A 77 -15.34 0.70 -13.52
C ARG A 77 -15.87 2.12 -13.73
N ASN A 78 -16.98 2.23 -14.46
CA ASN A 78 -17.49 3.51 -14.93
C ASN A 78 -18.54 4.13 -13.99
N GLN A 79 -18.98 3.40 -12.96
CA GLN A 79 -19.85 3.97 -11.93
C GLN A 79 -19.06 4.99 -11.09
N THR A 80 -19.74 6.00 -10.54
CA THR A 80 -19.09 6.88 -9.56
C THR A 80 -18.67 6.06 -8.33
N PHE A 81 -17.62 6.50 -7.65
CA PHE A 81 -17.04 5.77 -6.54
C PHE A 81 -18.06 5.45 -5.43
N ASP A 82 -18.95 6.40 -5.11
CA ASP A 82 -20.01 6.23 -4.10
C ASP A 82 -21.21 5.40 -4.57
N THR A 83 -21.39 5.20 -5.89
CA THR A 83 -22.52 4.41 -6.40
C THR A 83 -22.31 2.94 -6.04
N PRO A 84 -23.27 2.22 -5.45
CA PRO A 84 -23.14 0.79 -5.16
C PRO A 84 -22.65 -0.02 -6.38
N ALA A 85 -21.71 -0.93 -6.16
CA ALA A 85 -21.14 -1.76 -7.23
C ALA A 85 -22.20 -2.59 -7.94
N ASN A 86 -22.10 -2.66 -9.27
CA ASN A 86 -22.92 -3.53 -10.12
C ASN A 86 -22.58 -5.02 -9.92
N SER A 87 -21.33 -5.33 -9.62
CA SER A 87 -20.86 -6.67 -9.24
C SER A 87 -20.06 -6.61 -7.95
N LYS A 88 -20.63 -7.17 -6.89
CA LYS A 88 -20.03 -7.27 -5.57
C LYS A 88 -19.29 -8.60 -5.44
N ASN A 89 -18.12 -8.66 -6.07
CA ASN A 89 -17.23 -9.83 -6.07
C ASN A 89 -15.92 -9.56 -5.30
N LYS A 90 -15.13 -10.61 -5.07
CA LYS A 90 -13.89 -10.58 -4.28
C LYS A 90 -12.81 -9.70 -4.87
N VAL A 91 -12.77 -9.56 -6.20
CA VAL A 91 -11.82 -8.66 -6.87
C VAL A 91 -12.21 -7.21 -6.63
N TYR A 92 -13.51 -6.87 -6.71
CA TYR A 92 -14.01 -5.54 -6.37
C TYR A 92 -13.74 -5.19 -4.89
N PHE A 93 -14.05 -6.11 -3.98
CA PHE A 93 -13.74 -5.95 -2.55
C PHE A 93 -12.26 -5.68 -2.34
N MET A 94 -11.40 -6.51 -2.94
CA MET A 94 -9.95 -6.41 -2.72
C MET A 94 -9.37 -5.14 -3.33
N TRP A 95 -9.84 -4.70 -4.50
CA TRP A 95 -9.48 -3.40 -5.08
C TRP A 95 -9.79 -2.24 -4.12
N ASP A 96 -11.02 -2.17 -3.56
CA ASP A 96 -11.40 -1.09 -2.63
C ASP A 96 -10.56 -1.16 -1.34
N TYR A 97 -10.36 -2.37 -0.80
CA TYR A 97 -9.55 -2.60 0.39
C TYR A 97 -8.10 -2.12 0.20
N LEU A 98 -7.43 -2.58 -0.86
CA LEU A 98 -6.06 -2.21 -1.21
C LEU A 98 -5.94 -0.70 -1.49
N LEU A 99 -6.89 -0.11 -2.21
CA LEU A 99 -6.88 1.31 -2.54
C LEU A 99 -6.99 2.17 -1.27
N ARG A 100 -7.86 1.79 -0.34
CA ARG A 100 -7.94 2.46 0.97
C ARG A 100 -6.64 2.29 1.74
N THR A 101 -5.99 1.12 1.71
CA THR A 101 -4.69 0.93 2.37
C THR A 101 -3.63 1.84 1.76
N PHE A 102 -3.58 1.93 0.43
CA PHE A 102 -2.69 2.84 -0.29
C PHE A 102 -2.93 4.31 0.08
N GLN A 103 -4.19 4.72 0.28
CA GLN A 103 -4.49 6.08 0.75
C GLN A 103 -3.84 6.37 2.11
N HIS A 104 -3.89 5.45 3.08
CA HIS A 104 -3.17 5.63 4.35
C HIS A 104 -1.66 5.71 4.15
N ILE A 105 -1.08 4.84 3.31
CA ILE A 105 0.35 4.84 3.00
C ILE A 105 0.77 6.21 2.44
N ALA A 106 0.05 6.73 1.46
CA ALA A 106 0.36 8.01 0.82
C ALA A 106 0.08 9.23 1.71
N ALA A 107 -0.99 9.19 2.51
CA ALA A 107 -1.47 10.34 3.26
C ALA A 107 -0.85 10.47 4.66
N GLN A 108 -0.51 9.35 5.31
CA GLN A 108 -0.31 9.30 6.77
C GLN A 108 0.98 8.61 7.21
N LEU A 109 1.72 7.97 6.31
CA LEU A 109 3.04 7.45 6.63
C LEU A 109 4.13 8.44 6.20
N SER A 110 5.12 8.64 7.06
CA SER A 110 6.36 9.32 6.66
C SER A 110 7.13 8.42 5.68
N PRO A 111 7.46 8.91 4.47
CA PRO A 111 8.22 8.12 3.51
C PRO A 111 9.59 7.68 4.04
N GLN A 112 10.28 8.54 4.79
CA GLN A 112 11.62 8.28 5.33
C GLN A 112 11.57 7.51 6.67
N HIS A 113 10.49 7.67 7.45
CA HIS A 113 10.35 7.15 8.81
C HIS A 113 9.00 6.44 9.05
N PRO A 114 8.64 5.44 8.22
CA PRO A 114 7.28 4.92 8.22
C PRO A 114 6.89 4.27 9.55
N THR A 115 7.82 3.58 10.23
CA THR A 115 7.61 2.89 11.51
C THR A 115 7.27 3.82 12.69
N PHE A 116 7.53 5.12 12.55
CA PHE A 116 7.22 6.13 13.57
C PHE A 116 5.89 6.85 13.31
N SER A 117 5.24 6.54 12.19
CA SER A 117 3.95 7.11 11.85
C SER A 117 2.87 6.44 12.71
N GLU A 118 1.92 7.21 13.23
CA GLU A 118 0.82 6.66 14.06
C GLU A 118 0.05 5.56 13.31
N MET A 119 -0.09 5.72 11.99
CA MET A 119 -0.81 4.81 11.09
C MET A 119 -0.01 3.55 10.71
N TRP A 120 1.22 3.37 11.21
CA TRP A 120 2.08 2.24 10.84
C TRP A 120 1.46 0.88 11.20
N MET A 121 0.92 0.74 12.41
CA MET A 121 0.35 -0.52 12.87
C MET A 121 -0.90 -0.91 12.08
N ASP A 122 -1.76 0.06 11.79
CA ASP A 122 -2.95 -0.15 10.97
C ASP A 122 -2.57 -0.54 9.54
N VAL A 123 -1.65 0.17 8.89
CA VAL A 123 -1.21 -0.16 7.52
C VAL A 123 -0.61 -1.56 7.45
N THR A 124 0.27 -1.91 8.40
CA THR A 124 0.91 -3.24 8.41
C THR A 124 -0.10 -4.35 8.67
N THR A 125 -1.05 -4.15 9.59
CA THR A 125 -2.13 -5.11 9.84
C THR A 125 -3.01 -5.29 8.61
N ARG A 126 -3.40 -4.19 7.94
CA ARG A 126 -4.19 -4.25 6.70
C ARG A 126 -3.42 -4.92 5.56
N THR A 127 -2.12 -4.68 5.48
CA THR A 127 -1.23 -5.33 4.50
C THR A 127 -1.21 -6.85 4.71
N LEU A 128 -1.06 -7.30 5.96
CA LEU A 128 -1.10 -8.72 6.30
C LEU A 128 -2.47 -9.35 5.99
N MET A 129 -3.56 -8.66 6.32
CA MET A 129 -4.91 -9.13 5.98
C MET A 129 -5.11 -9.26 4.46
N ALA A 130 -4.61 -8.32 3.66
CA ALA A 130 -4.67 -8.42 2.20
C ALA A 130 -3.90 -9.65 1.71
N HIS A 131 -2.69 -9.87 2.21
CA HIS A 131 -1.92 -11.08 1.93
C HIS A 131 -2.71 -12.37 2.25
N GLU A 132 -3.23 -12.50 3.47
CA GLU A 132 -3.98 -13.69 3.91
C GLU A 132 -5.22 -13.94 3.05
N LEU A 133 -6.01 -12.89 2.77
CA LEU A 133 -7.27 -13.03 2.04
C LEU A 133 -7.06 -13.30 0.55
N MET A 134 -6.01 -12.75 -0.07
CA MET A 134 -5.73 -12.95 -1.50
C MET A 134 -5.13 -14.32 -1.80
N LEU A 135 -4.49 -14.93 -0.81
CA LEU A 135 -3.90 -16.28 -0.90
C LEU A 135 -4.75 -17.34 -0.21
N ASP A 136 -5.92 -16.98 0.28
CA ASP A 136 -6.83 -17.90 0.93
C ASP A 136 -7.37 -18.95 -0.07
N GLU A 137 -7.16 -20.22 0.25
CA GLU A 137 -7.72 -21.35 -0.48
C GLU A 137 -8.89 -22.00 0.28
N THR A 138 -9.23 -21.50 1.46
CA THR A 138 -10.27 -22.09 2.34
C THR A 138 -11.67 -21.55 2.08
N GLY A 139 -11.80 -20.45 1.34
CA GLY A 139 -13.08 -19.79 1.06
C GLY A 139 -13.51 -18.80 2.15
N LYS A 140 -12.60 -18.40 3.03
CA LYS A 140 -12.79 -17.41 4.10
C LYS A 140 -13.16 -16.05 3.52
N LEU A 141 -12.52 -15.62 2.44
CA LEU A 141 -12.85 -14.34 1.80
C LEU A 141 -14.28 -14.34 1.25
N GLU A 142 -14.65 -15.37 0.49
CA GLU A 142 -15.99 -15.52 -0.09
C GLU A 142 -17.06 -15.68 1.00
N ALA A 143 -16.75 -16.39 2.09
CA ALA A 143 -17.65 -16.48 3.24
C ALA A 143 -17.86 -15.12 3.91
N GLY A 144 -16.79 -14.35 4.10
CA GLY A 144 -16.85 -12.98 4.61
C GLY A 144 -17.68 -12.07 3.71
N ASN A 145 -17.44 -12.11 2.40
CA ASN A 145 -18.20 -11.38 1.38
C ASN A 145 -19.71 -11.70 1.44
N ARG A 146 -20.08 -12.98 1.45
CA ARG A 146 -21.49 -13.38 1.54
C ARG A 146 -22.17 -12.83 2.79
N SER A 147 -21.46 -12.75 3.92
CA SER A 147 -22.03 -12.23 5.18
C SER A 147 -22.44 -10.75 5.11
N ILE A 148 -21.89 -9.98 4.17
CA ILE A 148 -22.20 -8.55 3.95
C ILE A 148 -22.93 -8.30 2.61
N GLY A 149 -23.44 -9.36 1.97
CA GLY A 149 -24.22 -9.28 0.74
C GLY A 149 -23.40 -9.11 -0.54
N TYR A 150 -22.14 -9.55 -0.55
CA TYR A 150 -21.33 -9.73 -1.76
C TYR A 150 -21.52 -11.17 -2.23
N ASN A 151 -22.23 -11.35 -3.34
CA ASN A 151 -22.69 -12.67 -3.80
C ASN A 151 -22.21 -13.02 -5.22
N ASP A 152 -21.36 -12.19 -5.82
CA ASP A 152 -20.96 -12.32 -7.23
C ASP A 152 -19.59 -12.99 -7.40
N ASP A 153 -19.15 -13.79 -6.42
CA ASP A 153 -17.84 -14.46 -6.39
C ASP A 153 -17.75 -15.67 -7.33
N HIS A 154 -18.88 -16.17 -7.84
CA HIS A 154 -18.91 -17.42 -8.62
C HIS A 154 -18.04 -17.33 -9.89
N GLY A 155 -17.01 -18.17 -9.95
CA GLY A 155 -16.09 -18.26 -11.09
C GLY A 155 -15.10 -17.08 -11.19
N VAL A 156 -15.06 -16.21 -10.19
CA VAL A 156 -14.05 -15.16 -10.07
C VAL A 156 -12.85 -15.74 -9.35
N GLU A 157 -11.64 -15.55 -9.86
CA GLU A 157 -10.39 -15.95 -9.21
C GLU A 157 -9.34 -14.85 -9.33
N PHE A 158 -8.45 -14.73 -8.35
CA PHE A 158 -7.27 -13.88 -8.52
C PHE A 158 -6.30 -14.54 -9.51
N THR A 159 -5.71 -13.73 -10.39
CA THR A 159 -4.69 -14.22 -11.34
C THR A 159 -3.41 -14.63 -10.62
N ASP A 160 -2.58 -15.44 -11.28
CA ASP A 160 -1.27 -15.85 -10.74
C ASP A 160 -0.34 -14.64 -10.52
N GLU A 161 -0.47 -13.59 -11.32
CA GLU A 161 0.26 -12.34 -11.13
C GLU A 161 -0.16 -11.63 -9.84
N ILE A 162 -1.47 -11.54 -9.59
CA ILE A 162 -2.02 -10.98 -8.34
C ILE A 162 -1.54 -11.81 -7.14
N LYS A 163 -1.61 -13.14 -7.23
CA LYS A 163 -1.18 -14.03 -6.14
C LYS A 163 0.32 -13.94 -5.88
N THR A 164 1.13 -13.90 -6.94
CA THR A 164 2.58 -13.70 -6.83
C THR A 164 2.91 -12.41 -6.08
N LEU A 165 2.29 -11.30 -6.49
CA LEU A 165 2.54 -10.01 -5.88
C LEU A 165 1.99 -9.92 -4.44
N ALA A 166 0.87 -10.60 -4.14
CA ALA A 166 0.34 -10.68 -2.78
C ALA A 166 1.27 -11.44 -1.82
N LYS A 167 2.05 -12.42 -2.29
CA LYS A 167 3.07 -13.11 -1.48
C LYS A 167 4.19 -12.17 -1.02
N GLU A 168 4.55 -11.18 -1.84
CA GLU A 168 5.59 -10.21 -1.49
C GLU A 168 5.21 -9.35 -0.28
N LEU A 169 3.91 -9.12 -0.05
CA LEU A 169 3.41 -8.27 1.04
C LEU A 169 3.91 -8.70 2.42
N GLU A 170 3.97 -10.01 2.71
CA GLU A 170 4.44 -10.52 4.01
C GLU A 170 5.91 -10.16 4.23
N GLY A 171 6.75 -10.28 3.19
CA GLY A 171 8.18 -9.95 3.26
C GLY A 171 8.44 -8.47 3.56
N LEU A 172 7.53 -7.58 3.20
CA LEU A 172 7.63 -6.14 3.48
C LEU A 172 7.41 -5.80 4.95
N LEU A 173 6.75 -6.68 5.70
CA LEU A 173 6.42 -6.49 7.12
C LEU A 173 7.56 -6.95 8.05
N VAL A 174 8.53 -7.69 7.52
CA VAL A 174 9.69 -8.14 8.26
C VAL A 174 10.68 -6.98 8.40
N SER A 175 11.07 -6.66 9.64
CA SER A 175 12.15 -5.71 9.90
C SER A 175 13.49 -6.31 9.50
N ASN A 176 14.25 -5.59 8.66
CA ASN A 176 15.60 -5.98 8.28
C ASN A 176 16.48 -5.96 9.54
N GLU A 177 16.76 -7.12 10.14
CA GLU A 177 17.51 -7.21 11.41
C GLU A 177 18.94 -6.67 11.28
N ASP A 178 19.45 -6.63 10.04
CA ASP A 178 20.81 -6.22 9.75
C ASP A 178 20.99 -4.77 9.35
N GLY A 179 19.90 -4.08 8.98
CA GLY A 179 19.92 -2.68 8.56
C GLY A 179 19.71 -1.69 9.70
N CYS A 180 19.87 -0.40 9.41
CA CYS A 180 19.58 0.67 10.35
C CYS A 180 18.09 0.63 10.73
N ARG A 181 17.78 0.39 12.00
CA ARG A 181 16.41 0.28 12.50
C ARG A 181 15.54 1.53 12.27
N ALA A 182 16.16 2.69 12.06
CA ALA A 182 15.46 3.96 11.87
C ALA A 182 15.26 4.38 10.40
N CYS A 183 16.13 3.93 9.48
CA CYS A 183 16.10 4.37 8.08
C CYS A 183 16.30 3.24 7.04
N GLY A 184 16.59 2.02 7.48
CA GLY A 184 16.77 0.86 6.63
C GLY A 184 18.13 0.74 5.94
N LYS A 185 19.02 1.76 6.01
CA LYS A 185 20.37 1.69 5.41
C LYS A 185 21.20 0.56 6.00
N ASP A 186 21.87 -0.20 5.15
CA ASP A 186 22.72 -1.32 5.56
C ASP A 186 24.12 -0.88 6.02
N GLU A 187 24.51 0.35 5.71
CA GLU A 187 25.79 0.96 6.07
C GLU A 187 25.65 2.43 6.51
N LYS A 188 26.72 2.99 7.09
CA LYS A 188 26.82 4.43 7.34
C LYS A 188 27.10 5.19 6.05
N ASP A 189 26.93 6.52 6.07
CA ASP A 189 27.24 7.37 4.91
C ASP A 189 28.72 7.36 4.51
N ASP A 190 29.62 6.95 5.42
CA ASP A 190 31.06 6.77 5.17
C ASP A 190 31.44 5.33 4.76
N GLY A 191 30.46 4.45 4.55
CA GLY A 191 30.65 3.04 4.22
C GLY A 191 31.12 2.16 5.38
N SER A 192 31.16 2.69 6.61
CA SER A 192 31.51 1.89 7.79
C SER A 192 30.31 1.13 8.38
N ASP A 193 30.61 0.12 9.21
CA ASP A 193 29.60 -0.70 9.89
C ASP A 193 28.63 0.13 10.74
N LEU A 194 27.36 -0.29 10.78
CA LEU A 194 26.32 0.34 11.58
C LEU A 194 26.68 0.37 13.08
N LEU A 195 26.29 1.45 13.75
CA LEU A 195 26.38 1.58 15.19
C LEU A 195 25.41 0.61 15.86
N GLN A 196 25.86 -0.11 16.88
CA GLN A 196 24.97 -0.91 17.72
C GLN A 196 24.48 -0.10 18.92
N CYS A 197 23.24 -0.33 19.34
CA CYS A 197 22.73 0.19 20.60
C CYS A 197 23.63 -0.30 21.75
N SER A 198 24.24 0.62 22.50
CA SER A 198 25.15 0.27 23.59
C SER A 198 24.50 -0.54 24.71
N ARG A 199 23.17 -0.49 24.83
CA ARG A 199 22.41 -1.21 25.86
C ARG A 199 22.06 -2.64 25.45
N CYS A 200 21.28 -2.82 24.38
CA CYS A 200 20.82 -4.15 23.97
C CYS A 200 21.75 -4.86 22.99
N LYS A 201 22.64 -4.12 22.30
CA LYS A 201 23.52 -4.59 21.20
C LYS A 201 22.80 -5.22 19.99
N LYS A 202 21.46 -5.22 19.98
CA LYS A 202 20.64 -5.79 18.91
C LYS A 202 20.28 -4.78 17.82
N ALA A 203 19.80 -3.60 18.22
CA ALA A 203 19.41 -2.58 17.25
C ALA A 203 20.65 -1.90 16.63
N LYS A 204 20.65 -1.78 15.29
CA LYS A 204 21.70 -1.14 14.49
C LYS A 204 21.26 0.23 13.96
N TYR A 205 22.18 1.17 13.81
CA TYR A 205 21.91 2.53 13.34
C TYR A 205 23.04 3.08 12.47
N CYS A 206 22.72 3.72 11.36
CA CYS A 206 23.72 4.38 10.51
C CYS A 206 24.29 5.66 11.15
N SER A 207 23.62 6.22 12.16
CA SER A 207 24.03 7.46 12.82
C SER A 207 23.45 7.58 14.24
N ARG A 208 24.02 8.47 15.06
CA ARG A 208 23.47 8.76 16.40
C ARG A 208 22.10 9.44 16.30
N GLU A 209 21.85 10.15 15.22
CA GLU A 209 20.59 10.82 14.90
C GLU A 209 19.49 9.78 14.65
N CYS A 210 19.79 8.74 13.87
CA CYS A 210 18.90 7.60 13.68
C CYS A 210 18.61 6.86 14.99
N GLN A 211 19.63 6.64 15.83
CA GLN A 211 19.43 6.06 17.17
C GLN A 211 18.53 6.93 18.07
N LYS A 212 18.76 8.24 18.13
CA LYS A 212 17.94 9.17 18.94
C LYS A 212 16.48 9.21 18.47
N ARG A 213 16.27 9.18 17.15
CA ARG A 213 14.93 9.18 16.54
C ARG A 213 14.16 7.91 16.88
N ASP A 214 14.83 6.76 16.80
CA ASP A 214 14.23 5.47 17.16
C ASP A 214 14.04 5.27 18.67
N TRP A 215 14.75 6.02 19.51
CA TRP A 215 14.76 5.80 20.96
C TRP A 215 13.36 5.74 21.59
N LYS A 216 12.40 6.55 21.13
CA LYS A 216 11.02 6.52 21.66
C LYS A 216 10.39 5.13 21.53
N MET A 217 10.54 4.47 20.39
CA MET A 217 10.01 3.12 20.13
C MET A 217 10.94 2.03 20.66
N HIS A 218 12.25 2.21 20.48
CA HIS A 218 13.26 1.26 20.93
C HIS A 218 13.27 1.07 22.44
N LYS A 219 13.11 2.16 23.22
CA LYS A 219 13.24 2.12 24.68
C LYS A 219 12.33 1.09 25.34
N ALA A 220 11.12 0.88 24.81
CA ALA A 220 10.16 -0.09 25.33
C ALA A 220 10.60 -1.55 25.14
N THR A 221 11.37 -1.83 24.09
CA THR A 221 11.84 -3.17 23.71
C THR A 221 13.34 -3.38 23.96
N CYS A 222 14.07 -2.33 24.34
CA CYS A 222 15.50 -2.34 24.61
C CYS A 222 15.81 -3.05 25.94
N LYS A 223 16.10 -4.34 25.83
CA LYS A 223 16.52 -5.19 26.94
C LYS A 223 18.01 -5.50 26.83
#